data_AF-B3DZK4-F1
#
_entry.id   AF-B3DZK4-F1
#
_cell.length_a   1.000
_cell.length_b   1.000
_cell.length_c   1.000
_cell.angle_alpha   90.00
_cell.angle_beta   90.00
_cell.angle_gamma   90.00
#
_symmetry.space_group_name_H-M   'P 1'
#
loop_
_entity.id
_entity.type
_entity.pdbx_description
1 polymer ?
#
loop_
_entity_poly.entity_id
_entity_poly.type
_entity_poly.pdbx_seq_one_letter_code
_entity_poly.pdbx_strand_id
1 'polypeptide(L)'
;MTVSLKNRVGIIVVTYNNERDLPPLADSLSRAIHKEYVKKIVFVDPGSQDQTLCLISSLFPEAAVIQLDNKGYGAALNTGIVYFKKDLPHFFFFLNADIEIPPHCFNNLLDEFIKNDLPSFPIGIMGPRILAPTPRGWARRKFKEKIVMGDPSRQAQKRLLLLRSFHPRSLPARKARSDRKSGEF
;
A
#
# COMPACT_ATOMS: atom_id res chain seq x y z
N MET A 1 24.25 4.40 3.38
CA MET A 1 24.02 2.94 3.38
C MET A 1 23.31 2.59 2.08
N THR A 2 23.90 1.78 1.21
CA THR A 2 23.23 1.35 -0.03
C THR A 2 22.34 0.16 0.31
N VAL A 3 21.03 0.37 0.40
CA VAL A 3 20.08 -0.71 0.64
C VAL A 3 19.95 -1.51 -0.65
N SER A 4 20.33 -2.79 -0.64
CA SER A 4 20.01 -3.69 -1.75
C SER A 4 18.50 -3.92 -1.79
N LEU A 5 17.88 -3.52 -2.89
CA LEU A 5 16.43 -3.57 -3.11
C LEU A 5 15.94 -4.88 -3.72
N LYS A 6 16.85 -5.80 -4.03
CA LYS A 6 16.50 -7.07 -4.66
C LYS A 6 15.50 -7.86 -3.82
N ASN A 7 14.35 -8.18 -4.39
CA ASN A 7 13.22 -8.90 -3.76
C ASN A 7 12.76 -8.27 -2.43
N ARG A 8 12.72 -6.95 -2.34
CA ARG A 8 12.39 -6.22 -1.11
C ARG A 8 11.02 -5.54 -1.11
N VAL A 9 10.32 -5.51 -2.23
CA VAL A 9 9.04 -4.80 -2.39
C VAL A 9 7.90 -5.80 -2.60
N GLY A 10 6.90 -5.80 -1.72
CA GLY A 10 5.64 -6.49 -1.95
C GLY A 10 4.61 -5.49 -2.47
N ILE A 11 4.02 -5.79 -3.63
CA ILE A 11 2.99 -4.94 -4.22
C ILE A 11 1.63 -5.57 -3.89
N ILE A 12 0.73 -4.77 -3.33
CA ILE A 12 -0.64 -5.20 -3.03
C ILE A 12 -1.57 -4.32 -3.84
N VAL A 13 -2.34 -4.96 -4.74
CA VAL A 13 -3.30 -4.29 -5.61
C VAL A 13 -4.70 -4.71 -5.20
N VAL A 14 -5.54 -3.74 -4.84
CA VAL A 14 -6.98 -4.00 -4.67
C VAL A 14 -7.67 -3.70 -6.00
N THR A 15 -8.51 -4.61 -6.43
CA THR A 15 -9.24 -4.55 -7.70
C THR A 15 -10.72 -4.82 -7.46
N TYR A 16 -11.61 -4.35 -8.34
CA TYR A 16 -13.03 -4.70 -8.40
C TYR A 16 -13.62 -4.22 -9.73
N ASN A 17 -13.90 -5.14 -10.65
CA ASN A 17 -14.38 -4.85 -12.01
C ASN A 17 -13.49 -3.85 -12.78
N ASN A 18 -12.18 -4.11 -12.80
CA ASN A 18 -11.15 -3.26 -13.41
C ASN A 18 -10.61 -3.84 -14.73
N GLU A 19 -11.43 -4.52 -15.54
CA GLU A 19 -10.99 -5.10 -16.82
C GLU A 19 -10.29 -4.07 -17.73
N ARG A 20 -10.73 -2.82 -17.68
CA ARG A 20 -10.21 -1.72 -18.52
C ARG A 20 -8.94 -1.09 -17.97
N ASP A 21 -8.70 -1.20 -16.66
CA ASP A 21 -7.61 -0.51 -15.97
C ASP A 21 -6.38 -1.41 -15.80
N LEU A 22 -6.55 -2.73 -15.85
CA LEU A 22 -5.45 -3.68 -15.71
C LEU A 22 -4.36 -3.55 -16.79
N PRO A 23 -4.67 -3.36 -18.10
CA PRO A 23 -3.62 -3.18 -19.09
C PRO A 23 -2.79 -1.89 -18.87
N PRO A 24 -3.38 -0.70 -18.65
CA PRO A 24 -2.62 0.51 -18.27
C PRO A 24 -1.81 0.34 -16.98
N LEU A 25 -2.34 -0.36 -15.97
CA LEU A 25 -1.61 -0.65 -14.74
C LEU A 25 -0.39 -1.53 -15.01
N ALA A 26 -0.54 -2.62 -15.76
CA ALA A 26 0.55 -3.53 -16.07
C ALA A 26 1.69 -2.82 -16.83
N ASP A 27 1.29 -2.04 -17.83
CA ASP A 27 2.20 -1.25 -18.66
C ASP A 27 2.95 -0.21 -17.83
N SER A 28 2.26 0.61 -17.05
CA SER A 28 2.89 1.66 -16.23
C SER A 28 3.71 1.10 -15.06
N LEU A 29 3.25 0.03 -14.41
CA LEU A 29 3.99 -0.63 -13.33
C LEU A 29 5.32 -1.19 -13.85
N SER A 30 5.32 -1.84 -15.01
CA SER A 30 6.54 -2.41 -15.61
C SER A 30 7.62 -1.35 -15.91
N ARG A 31 7.21 -0.12 -16.24
CA ARG A 31 8.11 1.02 -16.44
C ARG A 31 8.54 1.70 -15.15
N ALA A 32 7.67 1.70 -14.14
CA ALA A 32 7.89 2.44 -12.91
C ALA A 32 8.79 1.72 -11.92
N ILE A 33 8.75 0.38 -11.88
CA ILE A 33 9.52 -0.44 -10.93
C ILE A 33 10.28 -1.56 -11.63
N HIS A 34 11.57 -1.71 -11.29
CA HIS A 34 12.38 -2.81 -11.78
C HIS A 34 11.89 -4.14 -11.18
N LYS A 35 11.69 -5.16 -12.03
CA LYS A 35 11.23 -6.50 -11.61
C LYS A 35 12.08 -7.09 -10.50
N GLU A 36 13.40 -6.86 -10.50
CA GLU A 36 14.31 -7.36 -9.46
C GLU A 36 13.99 -6.82 -8.06
N TYR A 37 13.33 -5.66 -7.94
CA TYR A 37 12.95 -5.12 -6.64
C TYR A 37 11.70 -5.81 -6.07
N VAL A 38 10.87 -6.35 -6.97
CA VAL A 38 9.57 -6.91 -6.66
C VAL A 38 9.73 -8.33 -6.15
N LYS A 39 9.35 -8.54 -4.90
CA LYS A 39 9.27 -9.86 -4.28
C LYS A 39 8.05 -10.63 -4.77
N LYS A 40 6.89 -9.97 -4.72
CA LYS A 40 5.60 -10.56 -5.10
C LYS A 40 4.57 -9.46 -5.34
N ILE A 41 3.70 -9.67 -6.32
CA ILE A 41 2.49 -8.90 -6.53
C ILE A 41 1.32 -9.74 -6.03
N VAL A 42 0.44 -9.14 -5.23
CA VAL A 42 -0.76 -9.78 -4.67
C VAL A 42 -1.96 -8.94 -5.05
N PHE A 43 -2.83 -9.49 -5.89
CA PHE A 43 -4.14 -8.93 -6.19
C PHE A 43 -5.14 -9.42 -5.15
N VAL A 44 -5.95 -8.50 -4.65
CA VAL A 44 -7.03 -8.77 -3.71
C VAL A 44 -8.34 -8.31 -4.33
N ASP A 45 -9.23 -9.25 -4.60
CA ASP A 45 -10.44 -9.07 -5.38
C ASP A 45 -11.68 -9.40 -4.52
N PRO A 46 -12.58 -8.45 -4.25
CA PRO A 46 -13.75 -8.65 -3.41
C PRO A 46 -14.98 -9.16 -4.20
N GLY A 47 -14.77 -9.83 -5.34
CA GLY A 47 -15.84 -10.43 -6.14
C GLY A 47 -16.13 -9.75 -7.48
N SER A 48 -15.09 -9.49 -8.28
CA SER A 48 -15.27 -9.03 -9.67
C SER A 48 -16.08 -10.05 -10.49
N GLN A 49 -16.93 -9.54 -11.38
CA GLN A 49 -17.81 -10.31 -12.26
C GLN A 49 -17.48 -10.15 -13.75
N ASP A 50 -16.55 -9.25 -14.07
CA ASP A 50 -16.06 -9.01 -15.43
C ASP A 50 -14.78 -9.83 -15.72
N GLN A 51 -14.04 -9.45 -16.77
CA GLN A 51 -12.82 -10.16 -17.16
C GLN A 51 -11.60 -9.88 -16.26
N THR A 52 -11.74 -9.14 -15.14
CA THR A 52 -10.64 -8.74 -14.25
C THR A 52 -9.72 -9.91 -13.87
N LEU A 53 -10.28 -11.01 -13.36
CA LEU A 53 -9.49 -12.14 -12.87
C LEU A 53 -8.75 -12.88 -14.00
N CYS A 54 -9.39 -12.99 -15.16
CA CYS A 54 -8.77 -13.56 -16.36
C CYS A 54 -7.58 -12.70 -16.82
N LEU A 55 -7.78 -11.38 -16.86
CA LEU A 55 -6.74 -10.43 -17.24
C LEU A 55 -5.57 -10.40 -16.26
N ILE A 56 -5.82 -10.50 -14.94
CA ILE A 56 -4.73 -10.60 -13.95
C ILE A 56 -3.85 -11.80 -14.25
N SER A 57 -4.45 -12.96 -14.54
CA SER A 57 -3.71 -14.19 -14.82
C SER A 57 -2.85 -14.09 -16.08
N SER A 58 -3.30 -13.32 -17.08
CA SER A 58 -2.59 -13.09 -18.34
C SER A 58 -1.48 -12.03 -18.21
N LEU A 59 -1.79 -10.88 -17.61
CA LEU A 59 -0.90 -9.72 -17.52
C LEU A 59 0.13 -9.85 -16.39
N PHE A 60 -0.20 -10.60 -15.33
CA PHE A 60 0.63 -10.79 -14.14
C PHE A 60 0.73 -12.28 -13.78
N PRO A 61 1.31 -13.13 -14.65
CA PRO A 61 1.30 -14.59 -14.48
C PRO A 61 2.00 -15.07 -13.19
N GLU A 62 2.91 -14.27 -12.64
CA GLU A 62 3.62 -14.57 -11.38
C GLU A 62 2.92 -14.02 -10.13
N ALA A 63 1.84 -13.24 -10.30
CA ALA A 63 1.11 -12.65 -9.17
C ALA A 63 0.25 -13.68 -8.43
N ALA A 64 0.01 -13.40 -7.15
CA ALA A 64 -1.02 -14.11 -6.40
C ALA A 64 -2.35 -13.37 -6.55
N VAL A 65 -3.45 -14.11 -6.51
CA VAL A 65 -4.81 -13.55 -6.48
C VAL A 65 -5.54 -14.11 -5.28
N ILE A 66 -6.16 -13.24 -4.50
CA ILE A 66 -6.97 -13.61 -3.34
C ILE A 66 -8.37 -13.06 -3.56
N GLN A 67 -9.36 -13.95 -3.66
CA GLN A 67 -10.76 -13.57 -3.65
C GLN A 67 -11.32 -13.60 -2.24
N LEU A 68 -12.18 -12.64 -1.91
CA LEU A 68 -12.90 -12.59 -0.64
C LEU A 68 -14.26 -11.91 -0.79
N ASP A 69 -15.10 -11.99 0.23
CA ASP A 69 -16.28 -11.13 0.30
C ASP A 69 -15.86 -9.67 0.46
N ASN A 70 -16.65 -8.75 -0.08
CA ASN A 70 -16.43 -7.32 0.09
C ASN A 70 -16.59 -6.89 1.56
N LYS A 71 -15.46 -6.83 2.28
CA LYS A 71 -15.34 -6.36 3.67
C LYS A 71 -14.72 -4.96 3.76
N GLY A 72 -14.69 -4.23 2.64
CA GLY A 72 -14.10 -2.90 2.51
C GLY A 72 -12.60 -2.89 2.21
N TYR A 73 -12.13 -1.74 1.74
CA TYR A 73 -10.77 -1.55 1.22
C TYR A 73 -9.66 -1.88 2.22
N GLY A 74 -9.80 -1.45 3.49
CA GLY A 74 -8.81 -1.75 4.52
C GLY A 74 -8.68 -3.25 4.82
N ALA A 75 -9.79 -4.00 4.77
CA ALA A 75 -9.78 -5.45 4.93
C ALA A 75 -9.08 -6.15 3.76
N ALA A 76 -9.28 -5.64 2.54
CA ALA A 76 -8.57 -6.13 1.35
C ALA A 76 -7.05 -5.91 1.48
N LEU A 77 -6.60 -4.71 1.86
CA LEU A 77 -5.18 -4.43 2.08
C LEU A 77 -4.57 -5.33 3.15
N ASN A 78 -5.25 -5.50 4.29
CA ASN A 78 -4.77 -6.37 5.37
C ASN A 78 -4.67 -7.83 4.91
N THR A 79 -5.64 -8.31 4.13
CA THR A 79 -5.60 -9.65 3.51
C THR A 79 -4.36 -9.80 2.62
N GLY A 80 -4.06 -8.79 1.81
CA GLY A 80 -2.85 -8.76 0.97
C GLY A 80 -1.56 -8.82 1.79
N ILE A 81 -1.49 -8.12 2.93
CA ILE A 81 -0.32 -8.18 3.83
C ILE A 81 -0.16 -9.59 4.42
N VAL A 82 -1.25 -10.19 4.89
CA VAL A 82 -1.26 -11.51 5.53
C VAL A 82 -0.78 -12.62 4.58
N TYR A 83 -0.95 -12.47 3.27
CA TYR A 83 -0.43 -13.41 2.26
C TYR A 83 1.05 -13.75 2.45
N PHE A 84 1.86 -12.75 2.81
CA PHE A 84 3.31 -12.89 2.95
C PHE A 84 3.72 -13.69 4.19
N LYS A 85 2.82 -13.89 5.16
CA LYS A 85 3.08 -14.66 6.40
C LYS A 85 4.38 -14.22 7.09
N LYS A 86 5.36 -15.13 7.21
CA LYS A 86 6.67 -14.86 7.81
C LYS A 86 7.68 -14.27 6.81
N ASP A 87 7.36 -14.30 5.52
CA ASP A 87 8.25 -13.89 4.44
C ASP A 87 7.96 -12.45 3.98
N LEU A 88 7.87 -11.53 4.95
CA LEU A 88 7.53 -10.13 4.68
C LEU A 88 8.57 -9.44 3.79
N PRO A 89 8.14 -8.60 2.83
CA PRO A 89 9.03 -7.68 2.14
C PRO A 89 9.53 -6.60 3.10
N HIS A 90 10.54 -5.85 2.69
CA HIS A 90 10.99 -4.69 3.45
C HIS A 90 10.04 -3.50 3.26
N PHE A 91 9.46 -3.37 2.07
CA PHE A 91 8.50 -2.34 1.72
C PHE A 91 7.21 -2.96 1.18
N PHE A 92 6.08 -2.36 1.55
CA PHE A 92 4.80 -2.60 0.88
C PHE A 92 4.46 -1.42 -0.02
N PHE A 93 4.04 -1.70 -1.25
CA PHE A 93 3.51 -0.71 -2.17
C PHE A 93 2.04 -1.02 -2.45
N PHE A 94 1.16 -0.17 -1.93
CA PHE A 94 -0.29 -0.35 -2.01
C PHE A 94 -0.85 0.42 -3.20
N LEU A 95 -1.64 -0.26 -4.03
CA LEU A 95 -2.21 0.28 -5.26
C LEU A 95 -3.69 -0.06 -5.35
N ASN A 96 -4.47 0.84 -5.93
CA ASN A 96 -5.71 0.48 -6.59
C ASN A 96 -5.40 0.01 -8.01
N ALA A 97 -6.30 -0.76 -8.64
CA ALA A 97 -6.12 -1.18 -10.02
C ALA A 97 -6.34 -0.05 -11.05
N ASP A 98 -6.99 1.05 -10.66
CA ASP A 98 -7.35 2.20 -11.52
C ASP A 98 -6.28 3.30 -11.59
N ILE A 99 -5.03 2.97 -11.29
CA ILE A 99 -3.93 3.94 -11.29
C ILE A 99 -2.98 3.72 -12.46
N GLU A 100 -2.39 4.83 -12.92
CA GLU A 100 -1.20 4.81 -13.77
C GLU A 100 -0.01 5.37 -12.97
N ILE A 101 1.15 4.72 -13.10
CA ILE A 101 2.36 5.11 -12.37
C ILE A 101 3.35 5.75 -13.34
N PRO A 102 3.61 7.07 -13.24
CA PRO A 102 4.58 7.73 -14.11
C PRO A 102 5.99 7.13 -13.97
N PRO A 103 6.81 7.19 -15.03
CA PRO A 103 8.22 6.87 -14.93
C PRO A 103 8.89 7.61 -13.76
N HIS A 104 9.83 6.94 -13.10
CA HIS A 104 10.57 7.45 -11.93
C HIS A 104 9.75 7.72 -10.65
N CYS A 105 8.42 7.56 -10.65
CA CYS A 105 7.60 7.80 -9.45
C CYS A 105 8.06 6.95 -8.26
N PHE A 106 8.27 5.65 -8.48
CA PHE A 106 8.72 4.73 -7.45
C PHE A 106 10.15 5.03 -6.98
N ASN A 107 11.08 5.26 -7.92
CA ASN A 107 12.48 5.55 -7.58
C ASN A 107 12.60 6.86 -6.79
N ASN A 108 11.88 7.91 -7.19
CA ASN A 108 11.87 9.19 -6.46
C ASN A 108 11.31 9.04 -5.04
N LEU A 109 10.25 8.24 -4.86
CA LEU A 109 9.73 7.93 -3.53
C LEU A 109 10.75 7.21 -2.67
N LEU A 110 11.46 6.26 -3.26
CA LEU A 110 12.44 5.45 -2.56
C LEU A 110 13.68 6.26 -2.18
N ASP A 111 14.17 7.10 -3.08
CA ASP A 111 15.28 8.03 -2.83
C ASP A 111 14.92 9.00 -1.70
N GLU A 112 13.70 9.56 -1.74
CA GLU A 112 13.24 10.47 -0.69
C GLU A 112 13.04 9.74 0.65
N PHE A 113 12.59 8.48 0.63
CA PHE A 113 12.52 7.63 1.83
C PHE A 113 13.93 7.42 2.40
N ILE A 114 14.87 6.92 1.61
CA ILE A 114 16.25 6.60 2.05
C ILE A 114 16.95 7.85 2.60
N LYS A 115 16.74 9.00 1.96
CA LYS A 115 17.34 10.28 2.36
C LYS A 115 16.82 10.78 3.71
N ASN A 116 15.54 10.54 4.01
CA ASN A 116 14.87 11.13 5.17
C ASN A 116 14.57 10.12 6.30
N ASP A 117 14.77 8.82 6.07
CA ASP A 117 14.60 7.77 7.09
C ASP A 117 15.78 7.81 8.07
N LEU A 118 15.55 8.41 9.24
CA LEU A 118 16.55 8.57 10.29
C LEU A 118 16.29 7.59 11.43
N PRO A 119 17.31 7.01 12.09
CA PRO A 119 17.12 6.12 13.23
C PRO A 119 16.31 6.74 14.38
N SER A 120 16.50 8.05 14.61
CA SER A 120 15.77 8.82 15.62
C SER A 120 14.35 9.21 15.18
N PHE A 121 14.05 9.11 13.88
CA PHE A 121 12.76 9.45 13.33
C PHE A 121 12.44 8.60 12.09
N PRO A 122 12.08 7.32 12.31
CA PRO A 122 11.86 6.40 11.20
C PRO A 122 10.57 6.75 10.46
N ILE A 123 10.62 6.66 9.14
CA ILE A 123 9.45 6.85 8.28
C ILE A 123 8.66 5.54 8.24
N GLY A 124 7.36 5.61 8.55
CA GLY A 124 6.47 4.45 8.44
C GLY A 124 5.79 4.37 7.07
N ILE A 125 5.23 5.49 6.59
CA ILE A 125 4.47 5.57 5.35
C ILE A 125 4.94 6.79 4.56
N MET A 126 5.13 6.59 3.26
CA MET A 126 5.36 7.64 2.28
C MET A 126 4.44 7.39 1.09
N GLY A 127 3.88 8.46 0.51
CA GLY A 127 3.01 8.37 -0.66
C GLY A 127 3.41 9.39 -1.71
N PRO A 128 3.21 9.07 -3.00
CA PRO A 128 3.44 10.03 -4.07
C PRO A 128 2.40 11.13 -4.04
N ARG A 129 2.72 12.20 -4.76
CA ARG A 129 1.70 13.20 -5.09
C ARG A 129 0.69 12.59 -6.06
N ILE A 130 -0.59 12.63 -5.71
CA ILE A 130 -1.66 12.21 -6.60
C ILE A 130 -1.88 13.28 -7.68
N LEU A 131 -1.81 12.86 -8.94
CA LEU A 131 -2.01 13.70 -10.11
C LEU A 131 -3.40 13.46 -10.70
N ALA A 132 -3.87 14.42 -11.49
CA ALA A 132 -5.06 14.29 -12.32
C ALA A 132 -4.65 14.27 -13.79
N PRO A 133 -5.27 13.42 -14.62
CA PRO A 133 -5.03 13.42 -16.06
C PRO A 133 -5.51 14.74 -16.68
N THR A 134 -4.80 15.20 -17.69
CA THR A 134 -5.10 16.40 -18.48
C THR A 134 -4.81 16.13 -19.96
N PRO A 135 -5.34 16.92 -20.90
CA PRO A 135 -5.02 16.77 -22.32
C PRO A 135 -3.53 16.91 -22.66
N ARG A 136 -2.72 17.51 -21.78
CA ARG A 136 -1.27 17.71 -21.94
C ARG A 136 -0.42 16.77 -21.07
N GLY A 137 -0.99 15.68 -20.55
CA GLY A 137 -0.33 14.77 -19.61
C GLY A 137 -0.92 14.89 -18.21
N TRP A 138 -0.12 15.20 -17.19
CA TRP A 138 -0.56 15.15 -15.79
C TRP A 138 -0.44 16.50 -15.11
N ALA A 139 -1.45 16.89 -14.33
CA ALA A 139 -1.41 18.08 -13.48
C ALA A 139 -1.70 17.74 -12.03
N ARG A 140 -1.35 18.65 -11.12
CA ARG A 140 -1.70 18.49 -9.71
C ARG A 140 -3.22 18.39 -9.58
N ARG A 141 -3.71 17.31 -8.96
CA ARG A 141 -5.13 17.20 -8.61
C ARG A 141 -5.48 18.33 -7.63
N LYS A 142 -6.32 19.26 -8.07
CA LYS A 142 -6.96 20.22 -7.15
C LYS A 142 -7.99 19.42 -6.37
N PHE A 143 -7.68 19.10 -5.11
CA PHE A 143 -8.70 18.61 -4.20
C PHE A 143 -9.81 19.68 -4.10
N LYS A 144 -11.08 19.28 -4.15
CA LYS A 144 -12.19 20.15 -3.72
C LYS A 144 -11.89 20.64 -2.29
N GLU A 145 -12.42 21.81 -1.94
CA GLU A 145 -12.12 22.52 -0.68
C GLU A 145 -11.94 21.59 0.54
N LYS A 146 -10.89 21.91 1.32
CA LYS A 146 -10.24 21.14 2.38
C LYS A 146 -10.99 19.91 2.93
N ILE A 147 -10.41 18.74 2.70
CA ILE A 147 -10.50 17.62 3.66
C ILE A 147 -9.55 17.96 4.81
N VAL A 148 -10.09 18.37 5.98
CA VAL A 148 -9.30 18.67 7.18
C VAL A 148 -9.10 17.40 7.98
N MET A 149 -7.85 17.02 8.22
CA MET A 149 -7.46 15.93 9.10
C MET A 149 -6.55 16.54 10.18
N GLY A 150 -7.03 16.64 11.43
CA GLY A 150 -6.31 17.26 12.55
C GLY A 150 -7.10 18.36 13.27
N ASP A 151 -6.61 18.81 14.44
CA ASP A 151 -7.20 19.87 15.26
C ASP A 151 -6.78 21.26 14.73
N PRO A 152 -7.73 22.10 14.27
CA PRO A 152 -7.44 23.42 13.72
C PRO A 152 -6.86 24.42 14.75
N SER A 153 -6.93 24.13 16.05
CA SER A 153 -6.39 25.00 17.11
C SER A 153 -4.87 24.83 17.36
N ARG A 154 -4.24 23.79 16.81
CA ARG A 154 -2.79 23.54 16.94
C ARG A 154 -2.06 23.81 15.63
N GLN A 155 -1.63 25.06 15.41
CA GLN A 155 -0.68 25.44 14.37
C GLN A 155 0.74 24.91 14.66
N ALA A 156 0.94 23.61 14.54
CA ALA A 156 2.19 22.92 14.22
C ALA A 156 2.09 21.46 14.66
N GLN A 157 1.62 20.60 13.76
CA GLN A 157 2.12 19.23 13.74
C GLN A 157 2.81 19.02 12.41
N LYS A 158 4.08 19.45 12.34
CA LYS A 158 5.03 18.81 11.42
C LYS A 158 5.09 17.34 11.83
N ARG A 159 4.71 16.45 10.91
CA ARG A 159 4.75 14.98 10.95
C ARG A 159 3.38 14.33 11.17
N LEU A 160 2.71 14.05 10.06
CA LEU A 160 1.76 12.95 9.99
C LEU A 160 2.59 11.65 10.06
N LEU A 161 2.64 11.02 11.23
CA LEU A 161 3.28 9.72 11.47
C LEU A 161 2.26 8.61 11.19
N LEU A 162 2.59 7.67 10.30
CA LEU A 162 1.73 6.52 10.04
C LEU A 162 2.59 5.28 9.70
N LEU A 163 2.29 4.21 10.46
CA LEU A 163 2.81 2.85 10.61
C LEU A 163 4.03 2.31 9.83
N ARG A 164 5.07 1.95 10.59
CA ARG A 164 6.07 0.92 10.27
C ARG A 164 5.57 -0.44 10.78
N SER A 165 5.71 -1.52 10.01
CA SER A 165 5.45 -2.87 10.51
C SER A 165 6.45 -3.22 11.62
N PHE A 166 5.97 -3.41 12.85
CA PHE A 166 6.82 -3.89 13.94
C PHE A 166 7.01 -5.41 13.86
N HIS A 167 8.26 -5.84 13.95
CA HIS A 167 8.64 -7.24 14.15
C HIS A 167 7.98 -7.79 15.44
N PRO A 168 7.59 -9.07 15.52
CA PRO A 168 6.83 -9.64 16.65
C PRO A 168 7.50 -9.62 18.04
N ARG A 169 8.67 -8.97 18.22
CA ARG A 169 9.34 -8.84 19.53
C ARG A 169 9.00 -7.55 20.30
N SER A 170 8.16 -6.67 19.74
CA SER A 170 7.81 -5.39 20.36
C SER A 170 6.31 -5.24 20.69
N LEU A 171 5.57 -6.34 20.77
CA LEU A 171 4.26 -6.31 21.43
C LEU A 171 4.52 -6.24 22.95
N PRO A 172 4.10 -5.18 23.66
CA PRO A 172 4.05 -5.26 25.12
C PRO A 172 3.10 -6.40 25.46
N ALA A 173 3.59 -7.34 26.28
CA ALA A 173 2.81 -8.43 26.82
C ALA A 173 1.45 -7.88 27.27
N ARG A 174 0.36 -8.44 26.75
CA ARG A 174 -0.97 -8.21 27.32
C ARG A 174 -0.85 -8.60 28.79
N LYS A 175 -0.87 -7.61 29.70
CA LYS A 175 -1.18 -7.86 31.10
C LYS A 175 -2.55 -8.52 31.09
N ALA A 176 -2.60 -9.79 31.49
CA ALA A 176 -3.82 -10.50 31.77
C ALA A 176 -4.67 -9.61 32.69
N ARG A 177 -5.82 -9.14 32.20
CA ARG A 177 -6.87 -8.65 33.09
C ARG A 177 -7.40 -9.90 33.77
N SER A 178 -7.06 -10.04 35.05
CA SER A 178 -7.66 -10.98 35.95
C SER A 178 -9.17 -10.74 35.99
N ASP A 179 -9.94 -11.72 35.56
CA ASP A 179 -11.35 -11.82 35.91
C ASP A 179 -11.48 -11.84 37.44
N ARG A 180 -12.04 -10.78 38.01
CA ARG A 180 -12.64 -10.81 39.34
C ARG A 180 -14.12 -10.48 39.21
N LYS A 181 -14.87 -11.58 39.16
CA LYS A 181 -16.13 -11.87 39.86
C LYS A 181 -17.34 -10.98 39.57
N SER A 182 -18.28 -11.60 38.82
CA SER A 182 -19.66 -11.90 39.23
C SER A 182 -20.19 -11.21 40.48
N GLY A 183 -21.39 -10.63 40.34
CA GLY A 183 -22.04 -9.82 41.36
C GLY A 183 -22.59 -10.57 42.56
N GLU A 184 -23.06 -9.76 43.49
CA GLU A 184 -24.16 -9.99 44.41
C GLU A 184 -24.55 -8.63 45.01
N PHE A 185 -25.85 -8.30 44.86
CA PHE A 185 -26.64 -7.14 45.32
C PHE A 185 -26.38 -5.76 44.71
#